data_AF-A0AAV2E6B9-F1
#
_entry.id   AF-A0AAV2E6B9-F1
#
_cell.length_a   1.000
_cell.length_b   1.000
_cell.length_c   1.000
_cell.angle_alpha   90.00
_cell.angle_beta   90.00
_cell.angle_gamma   90.00
#
_symmetry.space_group_name_H-M   'P 1'
#
loop_
_entity.id
_entity.type
_entity.pdbx_description
1 polymer ?
#
loop_
_entity_poly.entity_id
_entity_poly.type
_entity_poly.pdbx_seq_one_letter_code
_entity_poly.pdbx_strand_id
1 'polypeptide(L)'
;MRRAVNYSLSMRFKNFKHHCHEHYQKLGADSARQTPHENIKMDDWLRLCDHFESPQFKRQSTANKRSKSMQTYAHTTGGKLCSQRMYEMEKAKHAATHPEEENSSDQPSDVVEQEEPKEMKVYAATHKRTDGSWVDVQPQHNYEMQRMYVEALEKGNRLFGAEILAMVLNKAPTYINKQNPTSVKEKELEERLENSLPEGEKQRQEF
;
A
#
# COMPACT_ATOMS: atom_id res chain seq x y z
N MET A 1 1.05 1.78 23.53
CA MET A 1 0.96 3.24 23.24
C MET A 1 2.30 3.93 22.97
N ARG A 2 3.32 3.84 23.85
CA ARG A 2 4.61 4.56 23.67
C ARG A 2 5.29 4.36 22.30
N ARG A 3 5.30 3.13 21.76
CA ARG A 3 5.89 2.83 20.43
C ARG A 3 5.20 3.58 19.28
N ALA A 4 3.88 3.65 19.29
CA ALA A 4 3.10 4.31 18.24
C ALA A 4 3.30 5.84 18.27
N VAL A 5 3.34 6.42 19.47
CA VAL A 5 3.62 7.87 19.65
C VAL A 5 5.03 8.21 19.18
N ASN A 6 6.03 7.43 19.59
CA ASN A 6 7.43 7.63 19.17
C ASN A 6 7.60 7.49 17.66
N TYR A 7 6.91 6.53 17.03
CA TYR A 7 6.88 6.38 15.59
C TYR A 7 6.30 7.62 14.90
N SER A 8 5.13 8.09 15.36
CA SER A 8 4.48 9.29 14.79
C SER A 8 5.37 10.53 14.92
N LEU A 9 5.96 10.75 16.11
CA LEU A 9 6.89 11.86 16.34
C LEU A 9 8.13 11.76 15.46
N SER A 10 8.71 10.56 15.33
CA SER A 10 9.86 10.33 14.45
C SER A 10 9.55 10.64 13.00
N MET A 11 8.36 10.26 12.52
CA MET A 11 7.94 10.53 11.14
C MET A 11 7.75 12.03 10.90
N ARG A 12 7.06 12.72 11.82
CA ARG A 12 6.88 14.18 11.75
C ARG A 12 8.22 14.90 11.77
N PHE A 13 9.15 14.47 12.62
CA PHE A 13 10.48 15.05 12.70
C PHE A 13 11.29 14.84 11.41
N LYS A 14 11.22 13.67 10.79
CA LYS A 14 11.85 13.41 9.48
C LYS A 14 11.29 14.32 8.39
N ASN A 15 9.97 14.48 8.33
CA ASN A 15 9.32 15.38 7.37
C ASN A 15 9.70 16.84 7.61
N PHE A 16 9.74 17.27 8.87
CA PHE A 16 10.19 18.62 9.25
C PHE A 16 11.64 18.87 8.80
N LYS A 17 12.57 17.95 9.08
CA LYS A 17 13.96 18.04 8.60
C LYS A 17 14.05 18.07 7.07
N HIS A 18 13.19 17.33 6.38
CA HIS A 18 13.12 17.33 4.93
C HIS A 18 12.74 18.72 4.39
N HIS A 19 11.67 19.33 4.90
CA HIS A 19 11.24 20.67 4.48
C HIS A 19 12.29 21.75 4.81
N CYS A 20 12.94 21.65 5.97
CA CYS A 20 14.08 22.52 6.33
C CYS A 20 15.21 22.44 5.30
N HIS A 21 15.56 21.23 4.87
CA HIS A 21 16.60 21.03 3.87
C HIS A 21 16.18 21.49 2.47
N GLU A 22 14.90 21.36 2.10
CA GLU A 22 14.39 21.93 0.84
C GLU A 22 14.46 23.45 0.83
N HIS A 23 14.10 24.10 1.94
CA HIS A 23 14.24 25.55 2.10
C HIS A 23 15.70 26.00 2.01
N TYR A 24 16.61 25.29 2.68
CA TYR A 24 18.05 25.51 2.58
C TYR A 24 18.55 25.40 1.12
N GLN A 25 18.08 24.39 0.37
CA GLN A 25 18.46 24.21 -1.04
C GLN A 25 17.93 25.31 -1.96
N LYS A 26 16.70 25.81 -1.72
CA LYS A 26 16.10 26.88 -2.52
C LYS A 26 16.83 28.21 -2.39
N LEU A 27 17.32 28.51 -1.19
CA LEU A 27 17.99 29.78 -0.89
C LEU A 27 19.50 29.78 -1.19
N GLY A 28 20.15 28.61 -1.15
CA GLY A 28 21.61 28.52 -1.24
C GLY A 28 22.29 28.83 0.11
N ALA A 29 23.54 28.37 0.29
CA ALA A 29 24.20 28.32 1.61
C ALA A 29 24.27 29.68 2.33
N ASP A 30 24.64 30.74 1.62
CA ASP A 30 24.89 32.06 2.21
C ASP A 30 23.58 32.76 2.61
N SER A 31 22.56 32.71 1.75
CA SER A 31 21.24 33.31 2.01
C SER A 31 20.40 32.47 2.98
N ALA A 32 20.58 31.15 3.00
CA ALA A 32 19.86 30.25 3.89
C ALA A 32 20.17 30.53 5.36
N ARG A 33 21.43 30.89 5.71
CA ARG A 33 21.81 31.18 7.10
C ARG A 33 21.08 32.40 7.69
N GLN A 34 20.63 33.32 6.85
CA GLN A 34 19.92 34.54 7.26
C GLN A 34 18.40 34.38 7.29
N THR A 35 17.87 33.41 6.55
CA THR A 35 16.42 33.19 6.41
C THR A 35 16.02 31.82 6.99
N PRO A 36 15.66 31.75 8.27
CA PRO A 36 15.26 30.49 8.90
C PRO A 36 13.97 29.94 8.28
N HIS A 37 13.81 28.61 8.36
CA HIS A 37 12.56 27.95 8.01
C HIS A 37 11.44 28.37 8.98
N GLU A 38 10.18 28.27 8.55
CA GLU A 38 9.03 28.53 9.43
C GLU A 38 9.09 27.68 10.72
N ASN A 39 8.80 28.28 11.86
CA ASN A 39 8.70 27.63 13.17
C ASN A 39 10.01 27.04 13.75
N ILE A 40 11.20 27.55 13.37
CA ILE A 40 12.47 27.22 14.04
C ILE A 40 13.14 28.45 14.63
N LYS A 41 13.80 28.28 15.78
CA LYS A 41 14.67 29.31 16.37
C LYS A 41 15.94 29.48 15.54
N MET A 42 16.49 30.68 15.51
CA MET A 42 17.70 30.97 14.73
C MET A 42 18.89 30.08 15.14
N ASP A 43 19.10 29.86 16.43
CA ASP A 43 20.20 29.02 16.91
C ASP A 43 20.08 27.56 16.44
N ASP A 44 18.86 27.01 16.49
CA ASP A 44 18.60 25.64 16.03
C ASP A 44 18.66 25.54 14.50
N TRP A 45 18.30 26.61 13.79
CA TRP A 45 18.47 26.72 12.35
C TRP A 45 19.94 26.68 11.93
N LEU A 46 20.79 27.47 12.58
CA LEU A 46 22.23 27.49 12.30
C LEU A 46 22.85 26.10 12.50
N ARG A 47 22.47 25.39 13.57
CA ARG A 47 22.87 24.00 13.81
C ARG A 47 22.42 23.05 12.68
N LEU A 48 21.23 23.26 12.12
CA LEU A 48 20.76 22.48 10.97
C LEU A 48 21.53 22.81 9.69
N CYS A 49 21.84 24.09 9.44
CA CYS A 49 22.69 24.49 8.32
C CYS A 49 24.07 23.83 8.40
N ASP A 50 24.72 23.87 9.57
CA ASP A 50 26.00 23.20 9.80
C ASP A 50 25.90 21.68 9.57
N HIS A 51 24.78 21.06 9.99
CA HIS A 51 24.50 19.65 9.71
C HIS A 51 24.36 19.36 8.21
N PHE A 52 23.67 20.21 7.44
CA PHE A 52 23.53 20.06 5.99
C PHE A 52 24.85 20.27 5.25
N GLU A 53 25.70 21.15 5.75
CA GLU A 53 27.04 21.40 5.21
C GLU A 53 28.04 20.31 5.58
N SER A 54 27.77 19.54 6.63
CA SER A 54 28.67 18.51 7.15
C SER A 54 29.07 17.49 6.08
N PRO A 55 30.35 17.07 6.04
CA PRO A 55 30.82 16.08 5.06
C PRO A 55 30.07 14.75 5.15
N GLN A 56 29.68 14.34 6.36
CA GLN A 56 28.94 13.10 6.60
C GLN A 56 27.56 13.15 5.95
N PHE A 57 26.82 14.24 6.15
CA PHE A 57 25.50 14.41 5.55
C PHE A 57 25.58 14.46 4.02
N LYS A 58 26.54 15.21 3.46
CA LYS A 58 26.75 15.27 2.00
C LYS A 58 27.07 13.89 1.42
N ARG A 59 27.96 13.11 2.05
CA ARG A 59 28.28 11.73 1.63
C ARG A 59 27.03 10.84 1.65
N GLN A 60 26.27 10.86 2.74
CA GLN A 60 25.06 10.06 2.87
C GLN A 60 23.98 10.49 1.88
N SER A 61 23.78 11.80 1.68
CA SER A 61 22.84 12.37 0.73
C SER A 61 23.16 11.94 -0.69
N THR A 62 24.42 12.04 -1.12
CA THR A 62 24.88 11.59 -2.44
C THR A 62 24.73 10.09 -2.61
N ALA A 63 25.10 9.28 -1.61
CA ALA A 63 24.91 7.83 -1.63
C ALA A 63 23.42 7.47 -1.76
N ASN A 64 22.55 8.08 -0.94
CA ASN A 64 21.11 7.84 -0.98
C ASN A 64 20.50 8.26 -2.32
N LYS A 65 20.93 9.39 -2.91
CA LYS A 65 20.50 9.81 -4.24
C LYS A 65 20.91 8.80 -5.31
N ARG A 66 22.15 8.29 -5.25
CA ARG A 66 22.63 7.23 -6.15
C ARG A 66 21.87 5.92 -5.98
N SER A 67 21.63 5.49 -4.73
CA SER A 67 20.83 4.30 -4.45
C SER A 67 19.40 4.45 -4.98
N LYS A 68 18.80 5.64 -4.81
CA LYS A 68 17.47 5.95 -5.33
C LYS A 68 17.44 5.98 -6.86
N SER A 69 18.49 6.48 -7.52
CA SER A 69 18.56 6.49 -8.99
C SER A 69 18.83 5.09 -9.58
N MET A 70 19.51 4.23 -8.84
CA MET A 70 19.74 2.83 -9.21
C MET A 70 18.53 1.93 -8.91
N GLN A 71 17.51 2.46 -8.24
CA GLN A 71 16.31 1.71 -7.90
C GLN A 71 15.49 1.48 -9.17
N THR A 72 15.54 0.26 -9.69
CA THR A 72 14.83 -0.16 -10.91
C THR A 72 13.35 -0.46 -10.69
N TYR A 73 12.93 -0.48 -9.42
CA TYR A 73 11.56 -0.77 -9.03
C TYR A 73 10.92 0.47 -8.41
N ALA A 74 9.72 0.83 -8.89
CA ALA A 74 8.89 1.81 -8.22
C ALA A 74 8.31 1.16 -6.96
N HIS A 75 8.90 1.41 -5.78
CA HIS A 75 8.31 1.10 -4.48
C HIS A 75 7.06 1.98 -4.24
N THR A 76 6.05 1.87 -5.10
CA THR A 76 4.68 2.35 -4.85
C THR A 76 3.98 1.48 -3.81
N THR A 77 4.55 0.31 -3.51
CA THR A 77 4.01 -0.74 -2.63
C THR A 77 4.27 -0.50 -1.14
N GLY A 78 5.11 0.50 -0.78
CA GLY A 78 5.53 0.70 0.61
C GLY A 78 4.59 1.50 1.52
N GLY A 79 3.57 2.19 0.98
CA GLY A 79 2.76 3.12 1.77
C GLY A 79 1.25 3.10 1.52
N LYS A 80 0.79 2.58 0.38
CA LYS A 80 -0.64 2.53 0.05
C LYS A 80 -1.11 1.09 0.00
N LEU A 81 -2.25 0.82 0.64
CA LEU A 81 -2.91 -0.49 0.58
C LEU A 81 -3.41 -0.76 -0.85
N CYS A 82 -3.48 -2.03 -1.25
CA CYS A 82 -4.03 -2.45 -2.56
C CYS A 82 -5.43 -1.84 -2.80
N SER A 83 -6.27 -1.80 -1.75
CA SER A 83 -7.60 -1.18 -1.77
C SER A 83 -7.56 0.31 -2.11
N GLN A 84 -6.62 1.05 -1.54
CA GLN A 84 -6.44 2.47 -1.83
C GLN A 84 -6.04 2.70 -3.29
N ARG A 85 -5.26 1.77 -3.86
CA ARG A 85 -4.86 1.84 -5.28
C ARG A 85 -6.00 1.50 -6.23
N MET A 86 -6.86 0.54 -5.87
CA MET A 86 -8.09 0.28 -6.62
C MET A 86 -9.00 1.51 -6.64
N TYR A 87 -9.18 2.16 -5.50
CA TYR A 87 -9.96 3.39 -5.38
C TYR A 87 -9.38 4.55 -6.22
N GLU A 88 -8.05 4.73 -6.21
CA GLU A 88 -7.40 5.76 -7.04
C GLU A 88 -7.59 5.50 -8.55
N MET A 89 -7.55 4.25 -9.00
CA MET A 89 -7.81 3.90 -10.40
C MET A 89 -9.28 4.09 -10.78
N GLU A 90 -10.23 3.76 -9.91
CA GLU A 90 -11.65 4.04 -10.12
C GLU A 90 -11.89 5.56 -10.22
N LYS A 91 -11.31 6.34 -9.30
CA LYS A 91 -11.38 7.80 -9.34
C LYS A 91 -10.76 8.38 -10.63
N ALA A 92 -9.63 7.85 -11.08
CA ALA A 92 -9.00 8.30 -12.32
C ALA A 92 -9.85 7.97 -13.57
N LYS A 93 -10.51 6.80 -13.59
CA LYS A 93 -11.46 6.46 -14.66
C LYS A 93 -12.64 7.43 -14.68
N HIS A 94 -13.27 7.69 -13.52
CA HIS A 94 -14.37 8.65 -13.40
C HIS A 94 -13.96 10.06 -13.84
N ALA A 95 -12.75 10.51 -13.49
CA ALA A 95 -12.23 11.80 -13.93
C ALA A 95 -11.96 11.87 -15.44
N ALA A 96 -11.63 10.73 -16.07
CA ALA A 96 -11.44 10.64 -17.53
C ALA A 96 -12.76 10.53 -18.31
N THR A 97 -13.84 10.03 -17.68
CA THR A 97 -15.16 9.88 -18.30
C THR A 97 -16.04 11.13 -18.18
N HIS A 98 -15.78 12.01 -17.21
CA HIS A 98 -16.53 13.26 -17.04
C HIS A 98 -15.59 14.47 -16.79
N PRO A 99 -14.97 15.03 -17.85
CA PRO A 99 -14.44 16.39 -17.78
C PRO A 99 -15.62 17.36 -18.01
N GLU A 100 -16.24 17.80 -16.92
CA GLU A 100 -17.34 18.79 -16.89
C GLU A 100 -18.69 18.30 -17.47
N GLU A 101 -19.61 17.90 -16.59
CA GLU A 101 -21.03 17.84 -16.93
C GLU A 101 -21.73 19.12 -16.47
N GLU A 102 -22.10 19.97 -17.43
CA GLU A 102 -23.48 20.45 -17.48
C GLU A 102 -24.12 19.98 -18.79
N ASN A 103 -25.23 19.25 -18.61
CA ASN A 103 -26.36 19.09 -19.52
C ASN A 103 -26.37 17.92 -20.52
N SER A 104 -27.50 17.20 -20.45
CA SER A 104 -28.21 16.47 -21.52
C SER A 104 -28.06 14.94 -21.63
N SER A 105 -29.08 14.28 -21.07
CA SER A 105 -29.93 13.25 -21.71
C SER A 105 -29.33 11.89 -22.09
N ASP A 106 -29.74 10.89 -21.31
CA ASP A 106 -30.06 9.49 -21.65
C ASP A 106 -29.64 8.95 -23.02
N GLN A 107 -28.71 7.99 -23.01
CA GLN A 107 -28.87 6.68 -23.65
C GLN A 107 -27.93 5.65 -22.99
N PRO A 108 -28.41 4.45 -22.59
CA PRO A 108 -27.53 3.36 -22.19
C PRO A 108 -26.96 2.71 -23.46
N SER A 109 -25.69 2.96 -23.76
CA SER A 109 -24.98 2.24 -24.81
C SER A 109 -24.56 0.86 -24.28
N ASP A 110 -25.26 -0.18 -24.72
CA ASP A 110 -24.94 -1.60 -24.50
C ASP A 110 -23.69 -2.02 -25.31
N VAL A 111 -22.55 -1.38 -25.03
CA VAL A 111 -21.24 -1.92 -25.37
C VAL A 111 -20.49 -2.04 -24.05
N VAL A 112 -20.67 -3.18 -23.39
CA VAL A 112 -19.79 -3.61 -22.30
C VAL A 112 -18.43 -3.87 -22.94
N GLU A 113 -17.65 -2.81 -23.13
CA GLU A 113 -16.21 -2.93 -23.35
C GLU A 113 -15.70 -3.72 -22.15
N GLN A 114 -15.31 -4.97 -22.39
CA GLN A 114 -14.88 -5.89 -21.35
C GLN A 114 -13.55 -5.39 -20.79
N GLU A 115 -13.61 -4.41 -19.90
CA GLU A 115 -12.45 -3.87 -19.25
C GLU A 115 -11.80 -4.96 -18.39
N GLU A 116 -10.49 -5.14 -18.58
CA GLU A 116 -9.69 -5.98 -17.71
C GLU A 116 -9.98 -5.68 -16.21
N PRO A 117 -10.12 -6.73 -15.37
CA PRO A 117 -10.41 -6.55 -13.96
C PRO A 117 -9.38 -5.64 -13.28
N LYS A 118 -9.88 -4.74 -12.42
CA LYS A 118 -9.05 -3.75 -11.71
C LYS A 118 -7.91 -4.40 -10.92
N GLU A 119 -8.14 -5.59 -10.38
CA GLU A 119 -7.16 -6.37 -9.61
C GLU A 119 -5.94 -6.75 -10.46
N MET A 120 -6.16 -7.10 -11.73
CA MET A 120 -5.10 -7.44 -12.67
C MET A 120 -4.29 -6.20 -13.06
N LYS A 121 -4.98 -5.06 -13.25
CA LYS A 121 -4.33 -3.75 -13.44
C LYS A 121 -3.47 -3.35 -12.23
N VAL A 122 -3.97 -3.54 -11.00
CA VAL A 122 -3.18 -3.29 -9.77
C VAL A 122 -1.94 -4.19 -9.74
N TYR A 123 -2.11 -5.48 -10.04
CA TYR A 123 -1.02 -6.46 -9.99
C TYR A 123 0.09 -6.10 -10.98
N ALA A 124 -0.25 -5.81 -12.23
CA ALA A 124 0.70 -5.34 -13.23
C ALA A 124 1.40 -4.03 -12.79
N ALA A 125 0.66 -3.08 -12.24
CA ALA A 125 1.21 -1.80 -11.80
C ALA A 125 2.09 -1.89 -10.54
N THR A 126 1.99 -2.97 -9.78
CA THR A 126 2.80 -3.24 -8.58
C THR A 126 3.98 -4.16 -8.86
N HIS A 127 3.97 -4.97 -9.92
CA HIS A 127 5.01 -5.95 -10.20
C HIS A 127 5.80 -5.66 -11.49
N LYS A 128 5.50 -4.57 -12.19
CA LYS A 128 6.34 -4.04 -13.26
C LYS A 128 7.35 -3.02 -12.72
N ARG A 129 8.58 -3.12 -13.22
CA ARG A 129 9.67 -2.17 -13.05
C ARG A 129 9.46 -0.95 -13.94
N THR A 130 10.28 0.08 -13.76
CA THR A 130 10.22 1.31 -14.55
C THR A 130 10.56 1.11 -16.03
N ASP A 131 11.29 0.04 -16.36
CA ASP A 131 11.61 -0.39 -17.73
C ASP A 131 10.50 -1.25 -18.38
N GLY A 132 9.38 -1.49 -17.67
CA GLY A 132 8.28 -2.34 -18.12
C GLY A 132 8.49 -3.84 -17.91
N SER A 133 9.68 -4.27 -17.45
CA SER A 133 9.97 -5.67 -17.13
C SER A 133 9.29 -6.10 -15.82
N TRP A 134 9.05 -7.40 -15.67
CA TRP A 134 8.50 -7.93 -14.42
C TRP A 134 9.57 -8.02 -13.33
N VAL A 135 9.17 -7.73 -12.10
CA VAL A 135 10.06 -7.74 -10.93
C VAL A 135 10.54 -9.15 -10.62
N ASP A 136 9.64 -10.13 -10.76
CA ASP A 136 9.90 -11.56 -10.59
C ASP A 136 10.31 -12.21 -11.93
N VAL A 137 11.10 -13.28 -11.84
CA VAL A 137 11.67 -14.05 -12.96
C VAL A 137 10.57 -14.61 -13.86
N GLN A 138 9.35 -14.72 -13.34
CA GLN A 138 8.22 -15.20 -14.11
C GLN A 138 6.92 -14.49 -13.71
N PRO A 139 6.14 -13.98 -14.68
CA PRO A 139 4.86 -13.33 -14.41
C PRO A 139 3.71 -14.32 -14.25
N GLN A 140 3.96 -15.57 -13.82
CA GLN A 140 2.95 -16.64 -13.96
C GLN A 140 1.64 -16.25 -13.33
N HIS A 141 1.65 -15.63 -12.14
CA HIS A 141 0.43 -15.19 -11.50
C HIS A 141 -0.40 -14.21 -12.37
N ASN A 142 0.23 -13.28 -13.10
CA ASN A 142 -0.53 -12.39 -13.98
C ASN A 142 -1.11 -13.14 -15.20
N TYR A 143 -0.32 -14.02 -15.79
CA TYR A 143 -0.77 -14.85 -16.90
C TYR A 143 -1.86 -15.84 -16.50
N GLU A 144 -1.77 -16.41 -15.30
CA GLU A 144 -2.77 -17.29 -14.72
C GLU A 144 -4.06 -16.52 -14.41
N MET A 145 -3.96 -15.29 -13.88
CA MET A 145 -5.14 -14.43 -13.70
C MET A 145 -5.81 -14.12 -15.03
N GLN A 146 -5.05 -13.76 -16.06
CA GLN A 146 -5.58 -13.52 -17.42
C GLN A 146 -6.25 -14.77 -17.99
N ARG A 147 -5.59 -15.93 -17.89
CA ARG A 147 -6.12 -17.20 -18.38
C ARG A 147 -7.42 -17.59 -17.68
N MET A 148 -7.46 -17.53 -16.35
CA MET A 148 -8.66 -17.86 -15.58
C MET A 148 -9.82 -16.91 -15.88
N TYR A 149 -9.54 -15.62 -16.11
CA TYR A 149 -10.55 -14.64 -16.50
C TYR A 149 -11.16 -14.97 -17.88
N VAL A 150 -10.31 -15.24 -18.88
CA VAL A 150 -10.76 -15.61 -20.23
C VAL A 150 -11.56 -16.91 -20.21
N GLU A 151 -11.08 -17.95 -19.52
CA GLU A 151 -11.81 -19.22 -19.39
C GLU A 151 -13.17 -19.06 -18.70
N ALA A 152 -13.29 -18.16 -17.72
CA ALA A 152 -14.55 -17.89 -17.03
C ALA A 152 -15.57 -17.27 -18.00
N LEU A 153 -15.13 -16.29 -18.80
CA LEU A 153 -15.93 -15.64 -19.83
C LEU A 153 -16.40 -16.65 -20.88
N GLU A 154 -15.51 -17.52 -21.37
CA GLU A 154 -15.84 -18.57 -22.34
C GLU A 154 -16.87 -19.57 -21.81
N LYS A 155 -16.80 -19.90 -20.52
CA LYS A 155 -17.74 -20.82 -19.84
C LYS A 155 -19.05 -20.15 -19.44
N GLY A 156 -19.25 -18.86 -19.74
CA GLY A 156 -20.42 -18.09 -19.31
C GLY A 156 -20.49 -17.85 -17.80
N ASN A 157 -19.39 -18.10 -17.08
CA ASN A 157 -19.29 -17.90 -15.64
C ASN A 157 -18.74 -16.51 -15.32
N ARG A 158 -19.43 -15.78 -14.44
CA ARG A 158 -18.98 -14.46 -13.99
C ARG A 158 -18.08 -14.59 -12.76
N LEU A 159 -16.80 -14.88 -12.96
CA LEU A 159 -15.79 -14.76 -11.90
C LEU A 159 -15.32 -13.32 -11.78
N PHE A 160 -15.31 -12.78 -10.56
CA PHE A 160 -14.79 -11.44 -10.30
C PHE A 160 -13.26 -11.45 -10.18
N GLY A 161 -12.61 -10.36 -10.55
CA GLY A 161 -11.14 -10.24 -10.49
C GLY A 161 -10.55 -10.51 -9.10
N ALA A 162 -11.29 -10.19 -8.04
CA ALA A 162 -10.91 -10.50 -6.66
C ALA A 162 -10.91 -12.01 -6.35
N GLU A 163 -11.81 -12.78 -6.96
CA GLU A 163 -11.89 -14.24 -6.80
C GLU A 163 -10.74 -14.91 -7.57
N ILE A 164 -10.49 -14.45 -8.79
CA ILE A 164 -9.38 -14.92 -9.63
C ILE A 164 -8.03 -14.63 -8.95
N LEU A 165 -7.85 -13.43 -8.41
CA LEU A 165 -6.66 -13.07 -7.65
C LEU A 165 -6.46 -13.99 -6.44
N ALA A 166 -7.54 -14.33 -5.73
CA ALA A 166 -7.46 -15.23 -4.58
C ALA A 166 -7.09 -16.67 -4.97
N MET A 167 -7.66 -17.17 -6.07
CA MET A 167 -7.34 -18.49 -6.60
C MET A 167 -5.86 -18.57 -7.00
N VAL A 168 -5.36 -17.57 -7.75
CA VAL A 168 -3.97 -17.53 -8.22
C VAL A 168 -2.97 -17.37 -7.07
N LEU A 169 -3.28 -16.53 -6.08
CA LEU A 169 -2.38 -16.33 -4.93
C LEU A 169 -2.43 -17.48 -3.91
N ASN A 170 -3.25 -18.51 -4.13
CA ASN A 170 -3.51 -19.60 -3.18
C ASN A 170 -3.83 -19.09 -1.77
N LYS A 171 -4.47 -17.92 -1.69
CA LYS A 171 -4.81 -17.24 -0.44
C LYS A 171 -6.23 -16.71 -0.57
N ALA A 172 -7.07 -16.98 0.42
CA ALA A 172 -8.34 -16.28 0.53
C ALA A 172 -8.07 -14.77 0.50
N PRO A 173 -8.84 -13.98 -0.28
CA PRO A 173 -8.52 -12.58 -0.47
C PRO A 173 -8.63 -11.88 0.88
N THR A 174 -7.49 -11.41 1.40
CA THR A 174 -7.35 -10.79 2.72
C THR A 174 -8.12 -9.48 2.86
N TYR A 175 -8.76 -9.02 1.79
CA TYR A 175 -9.53 -7.78 1.70
C TYR A 175 -11.03 -7.98 1.91
N ILE A 176 -11.52 -9.22 1.93
CA ILE A 176 -12.87 -9.51 2.40
C ILE A 176 -12.78 -9.62 3.91
N ASN A 177 -13.45 -8.72 4.62
CA ASN A 177 -13.65 -8.78 6.07
C ASN A 177 -14.43 -10.08 6.41
N LYS A 178 -13.72 -11.20 6.42
CA LYS A 178 -14.22 -12.44 6.98
C LYS A 178 -14.03 -12.31 8.48
N GLN A 179 -15.14 -12.25 9.20
CA GLN A 179 -15.17 -12.45 10.65
C GLN A 179 -14.18 -13.59 10.99
N ASN A 180 -13.29 -13.29 11.93
CA ASN A 180 -12.03 -13.98 12.17
C ASN A 180 -12.16 -15.52 12.22
N PRO A 181 -11.39 -16.29 11.43
CA PRO A 181 -11.35 -17.76 11.49
C PRO A 181 -10.64 -18.30 12.76
N THR A 182 -10.04 -17.44 13.58
CA THR A 182 -9.49 -17.82 14.90
C THR A 182 -10.58 -18.32 15.85
N SER A 183 -11.81 -17.80 15.76
CA SER A 183 -12.91 -18.18 16.65
C SER A 183 -13.36 -19.64 16.49
N VAL A 184 -13.29 -20.20 15.29
CA VAL A 184 -13.74 -21.59 15.04
C VAL A 184 -12.71 -22.59 15.56
N LYS A 185 -11.42 -22.32 15.36
CA LYS A 185 -10.35 -23.20 15.85
C LYS A 185 -10.16 -23.12 17.36
N GLU A 186 -10.39 -21.96 17.99
CA GLU A 186 -10.43 -21.83 19.45
C GLU A 186 -11.62 -22.60 20.03
N LYS A 187 -12.81 -22.50 19.43
CA LYS A 187 -13.99 -23.28 19.87
C LYS A 187 -13.82 -24.78 19.71
N GLU A 188 -13.23 -25.25 18.61
CA GLU A 188 -12.90 -26.68 18.44
C GLU A 188 -11.83 -27.14 19.43
N LEU A 189 -10.91 -26.26 19.84
CA LEU A 189 -9.90 -26.60 20.85
C LEU A 189 -10.53 -26.66 22.26
N GLU A 190 -11.40 -25.72 22.59
CA GLU A 190 -12.15 -25.67 23.86
C GLU A 190 -13.09 -26.87 24.01
N GLU A 191 -13.83 -27.22 22.95
CA GLU A 191 -14.71 -28.39 22.93
C GLU A 191 -13.92 -29.71 23.07
N ARG A 192 -12.70 -29.78 22.50
CA ARG A 192 -11.81 -30.94 22.67
C ARG A 192 -11.19 -31.01 24.06
N LEU A 193 -10.90 -29.87 24.69
CA LEU A 193 -10.42 -29.80 26.07
C LEU A 193 -11.52 -30.23 27.05
N GLU A 194 -12.75 -29.77 26.84
CA GLU A 194 -13.93 -30.11 27.66
C GLU A 194 -14.33 -31.59 27.55
N ASN A 195 -14.13 -32.20 26.37
CA ASN A 195 -14.34 -33.63 26.14
C ASN A 195 -13.16 -34.53 26.57
N SER A 196 -12.02 -33.95 26.96
CA SER A 196 -10.84 -34.71 27.44
C SER A 196 -10.73 -34.82 28.96
N LEU A 197 -11.60 -34.12 29.70
CA LEU A 197 -11.66 -34.18 31.15
C LEU A 197 -12.34 -35.51 31.60
N PRO A 198 -11.66 -36.35 32.41
CA PRO A 198 -12.24 -37.60 32.87
C PRO A 198 -13.48 -37.36 33.75
N GLU A 199 -14.51 -38.21 33.60
CA GLU A 199 -15.86 -38.07 34.20
C GLU A 199 -15.92 -38.00 35.75
N GLY A 200 -14.78 -38.02 36.45
CA GLY A 200 -14.70 -37.98 37.91
C GLY A 200 -14.91 -36.62 38.57
N GLU A 201 -14.94 -35.50 37.81
CA GLU A 201 -15.13 -34.16 38.38
C GLU A 201 -16.50 -33.52 38.06
N LYS A 202 -17.37 -34.20 37.30
CA LYS A 202 -18.73 -33.69 36.99
C LYS A 202 -19.73 -33.80 38.16
N GLN A 203 -19.32 -34.34 39.31
CA GLN A 203 -20.15 -34.47 40.52
C GLN A 203 -19.64 -33.65 41.72
N ARG A 204 -19.09 -32.45 41.50
CA ARG A 204 -18.86 -31.46 42.58
C ARG A 204 -19.42 -30.07 42.27
N GLN A 205 -20.57 -30.02 41.58
CA GLN A 205 -21.37 -28.79 41.49
C GLN A 205 -22.86 -29.09 41.70
N GLU A 206 -23.19 -29.88 42.72
CA GLU A 206 -24.51 -29.79 43.34
C GLU A 206 -24.31 -29.89 44.85
N PHE A 207 -24.01 -28.76 45.49
CA PHE A 207 -24.37 -28.39 46.86
C PHE A 207 -24.22 -26.87 47.02
#